data_AF-A0A6L2N6J7-F1
#
_entry.id   AF-A0A6L2N6J7-F1
#
_cell.length_a   1.000
_cell.length_b   1.000
_cell.length_c   1.000
_cell.angle_alpha   90.00
_cell.angle_beta   90.00
_cell.angle_gamma   90.00
#
_symmetry.space_group_name_H-M   'P 1'
#
loop_
_entity.id
_entity.type
_entity.pdbx_description
1 polymer ?
#
loop_
_entity_poly.entity_id
_entity_poly.type
_entity_poly.pdbx_seq_one_letter_code
_entity_poly.pdbx_strand_id
1 'polypeptide(L)'
;MRADEIYKFSDGTLKLVRDELHPRALNFRLGYNKDMSRRKWSAINRRRSELMVELIDKQMRERRIIRNLERLDGARELEMDYKLMTRTE
;
A
#
# COMPACT_ATOMS: atom_id res chain seq x y z
N MET A 1 -7.98 -12.12 2.18
CA MET A 1 -7.59 -10.83 2.77
C MET A 1 -8.85 -10.06 3.12
N ARG A 2 -9.02 -9.66 4.37
CA ARG A 2 -10.16 -8.83 4.78
C ARG A 2 -9.73 -7.36 4.79
N ALA A 3 -10.66 -6.45 4.50
CA ALA A 3 -10.39 -5.02 4.38
C ALA A 3 -9.89 -4.41 5.70
N ASP A 4 -10.48 -4.83 6.81
CA ASP A 4 -10.15 -4.42 8.17
C ASP A 4 -8.79 -4.92 8.65
N GLU A 5 -8.17 -5.88 7.96
CA GLU A 5 -6.89 -6.47 8.37
C GLU A 5 -5.69 -5.99 7.53
N ILE A 6 -5.92 -5.13 6.53
CA ILE A 6 -4.87 -4.64 5.61
C ILE A 6 -3.73 -3.96 6.40
N TYR A 7 -4.03 -3.32 7.53
CA TYR A 7 -3.05 -2.67 8.39
C TYR A 7 -2.01 -3.63 9.01
N LYS A 8 -2.29 -4.94 9.07
CA LYS A 8 -1.38 -5.94 9.65
C LYS A 8 -0.23 -6.31 8.72
N PHE A 9 -0.35 -6.04 7.41
CA PHE A 9 0.64 -6.43 6.42
C PHE A 9 1.73 -5.36 6.24
N SER A 10 2.93 -5.80 5.91
CA SER A 10 4.04 -4.90 5.58
C SER A 10 3.84 -4.24 4.21
N ASP A 11 4.49 -3.10 3.97
CA ASP A 11 4.41 -2.39 2.69
C ASP A 11 4.91 -3.26 1.52
N GLY A 12 5.94 -4.09 1.74
CA GLY A 12 6.45 -5.02 0.73
C GLY A 12 5.40 -6.04 0.33
N THR A 13 4.73 -6.66 1.31
CA THR A 13 3.64 -7.61 1.05
C THR A 13 2.46 -6.94 0.36
N LEU A 14 2.05 -5.75 0.83
CA LEU A 14 0.96 -4.99 0.23
C LEU A 14 1.25 -4.62 -1.23
N LYS A 15 2.49 -4.22 -1.54
CA LYS A 15 2.93 -3.94 -2.90
C LYS A 15 2.82 -5.17 -3.81
N LEU A 16 3.36 -6.31 -3.38
CA LEU A 16 3.28 -7.56 -4.16
C LEU A 16 1.83 -7.98 -4.42
N VAL A 17 0.97 -7.91 -3.39
CA VAL A 17 -0.45 -8.24 -3.54
C VAL A 17 -1.14 -7.29 -4.50
N ARG A 18 -0.88 -5.99 -4.41
CA ARG A 18 -1.43 -4.97 -5.32
C ARG A 18 -0.98 -5.20 -6.77
N ASP A 19 0.30 -5.44 -6.99
CA ASP A 19 0.88 -5.61 -8.33
C ASP A 19 0.36 -6.89 -9.02
N GLU A 20 0.04 -7.94 -8.26
CA GLU A 20 -0.61 -9.14 -8.79
C GLU A 20 -2.13 -8.96 -8.99
N LEU A 21 -2.80 -8.29 -8.06
CA LEU A 21 -4.27 -8.17 -8.05
C LEU A 21 -4.77 -7.13 -9.06
N HIS A 22 -4.07 -6.01 -9.22
CA HIS A 22 -4.51 -4.89 -10.06
C HIS A 22 -4.65 -5.27 -11.55
N PRO A 23 -3.68 -5.94 -12.19
CA PRO A 23 -3.82 -6.41 -13.57
C PRO A 23 -4.94 -7.44 -13.73
N ARG A 24 -5.16 -8.30 -12.72
CA ARG A 24 -6.24 -9.31 -12.74
C ARG A 24 -7.62 -8.67 -12.59
N ALA A 25 -7.73 -7.62 -11.77
CA ALA A 25 -8.95 -6.84 -11.61
C ALA A 25 -9.31 -6.08 -12.90
N LEU A 26 -8.31 -5.54 -13.61
CA LEU A 26 -8.52 -4.84 -14.89
C LEU A 26 -8.83 -5.79 -16.06
N ASN A 27 -8.15 -6.95 -16.14
CA ASN A 27 -8.22 -7.82 -17.31
C ASN A 27 -9.25 -8.96 -17.23
N PHE A 28 -10.08 -9.02 -16.18
CA PHE A 28 -11.16 -10.00 -16.00
C PHE A 28 -10.77 -11.47 -16.26
N ARG A 29 -9.52 -11.85 -16.03
CA ARG A 29 -9.02 -13.22 -16.24
C ARG A 29 -8.39 -13.76 -14.97
N LEU A 30 -8.92 -14.88 -14.49
CA LEU A 30 -8.23 -15.71 -13.52
C LEU A 30 -7.97 -17.07 -14.15
N GLY A 31 -6.72 -17.27 -14.55
CA GLY A 31 -6.17 -18.58 -14.88
C GLY A 31 -5.56 -19.23 -13.64
N TYR A 32 -6.33 -19.45 -12.57
CA TYR A 32 -5.80 -20.14 -11.38
C TYR A 32 -5.65 -21.65 -11.60
N ASN A 33 -6.50 -22.27 -12.45
CA ASN A 33 -6.50 -23.71 -12.74
C ASN A 33 -7.42 -24.01 -13.94
N LYS A 34 -7.18 -25.12 -14.65
CA LYS A 34 -7.89 -25.52 -15.90
C LYS A 34 -9.42 -25.50 -15.74
N ASP A 35 -9.92 -25.92 -14.58
CA ASP A 35 -11.36 -26.00 -14.28
C ASP A 35 -12.00 -24.65 -13.89
N MET A 36 -11.20 -23.68 -13.42
CA MET A 36 -11.65 -22.33 -13.05
C MET A 36 -11.46 -21.29 -14.16
N SER A 37 -10.75 -21.66 -15.23
CA SER A 37 -10.39 -20.80 -16.37
C SER A 37 -11.57 -20.09 -17.06
N ARG A 38 -12.82 -20.52 -16.79
CA ARG A 38 -14.06 -20.02 -17.41
C ARG A 38 -15.07 -19.39 -16.46
N ARG A 39 -14.82 -19.33 -15.15
CA ARG A 39 -15.81 -18.74 -14.23
C ARG A 39 -15.73 -17.22 -14.32
N LYS A 40 -16.58 -16.61 -15.15
CA LYS A 40 -16.80 -15.15 -15.26
C LYS A 40 -17.00 -14.62 -13.84
N TRP A 41 -16.14 -13.72 -13.38
CA TRP A 41 -16.33 -13.09 -12.07
C TRP A 41 -17.69 -12.37 -12.06
N SER A 42 -18.48 -12.56 -11.00
CA SER A 42 -19.69 -11.76 -10.82
C SER A 42 -19.29 -10.29 -10.70
N ALA A 43 -20.19 -9.37 -11.07
CA ALA A 43 -19.96 -7.94 -10.90
C ALA A 43 -19.56 -7.58 -9.46
N ILE A 44 -20.09 -8.33 -8.47
CA ILE A 44 -19.74 -8.22 -7.06
C ILE A 44 -18.26 -8.57 -6.84
N ASN A 45 -17.78 -9.69 -7.39
CA ASN A 45 -16.39 -10.10 -7.21
C ASN A 45 -15.42 -9.09 -7.86
N ARG A 46 -15.76 -8.58 -9.06
CA ARG A 46 -15.00 -7.49 -9.71
C ARG A 46 -14.90 -6.27 -8.79
N ARG A 47 -16.06 -5.78 -8.32
CA ARG A 47 -16.13 -4.60 -7.45
C ARG A 47 -15.33 -4.80 -6.18
N ARG A 48 -15.38 -6.00 -5.59
CA ARG A 48 -14.57 -6.35 -4.42
C ARG A 48 -13.08 -6.27 -4.71
N SER A 49 -12.60 -6.81 -5.82
CA SER A 49 -11.17 -6.72 -6.19
C SER A 49 -10.71 -5.27 -6.41
N GLU A 50 -11.53 -4.45 -7.09
CA GLU A 50 -11.26 -3.02 -7.29
C GLU A 50 -11.15 -2.30 -5.94
N LEU A 51 -12.11 -2.52 -5.03
CA LEU A 51 -12.10 -1.96 -3.68
C LEU A 51 -10.87 -2.42 -2.86
N MET A 52 -10.47 -3.68 -2.99
CA MET A 52 -9.28 -4.18 -2.28
C MET A 52 -8.00 -3.48 -2.74
N VAL A 53 -7.85 -3.24 -4.06
CA VAL A 53 -6.70 -2.48 -4.58
C VAL A 53 -6.71 -1.04 -4.06
N GLU A 54 -7.87 -0.39 -4.07
CA GLU A 54 -8.02 0.99 -3.57
C GLU A 54 -7.65 1.10 -2.08
N LEU A 55 -8.10 0.14 -1.26
CA LEU A 55 -7.77 0.11 0.17
C LEU A 55 -6.27 -0.09 0.42
N ILE A 56 -5.61 -0.94 -0.37
CA ILE A 56 -4.15 -1.12 -0.27
C ILE A 56 -3.42 0.18 -0.63
N ASP A 57 -3.81 0.82 -1.74
CA ASP A 57 -3.21 2.07 -2.19
C ASP A 57 -3.38 3.20 -1.15
N LYS A 58 -4.55 3.26 -0.52
CA LYS A 58 -4.83 4.19 0.59
C LYS A 58 -3.91 3.93 1.79
N GLN A 59 -3.84 2.69 2.27
CA GLN A 59 -2.99 2.32 3.40
C GLN A 59 -1.52 2.66 3.16
N MET A 60 -1.01 2.32 1.98
CA MET A 60 0.39 2.61 1.60
C MET A 60 0.66 4.11 1.52
N ARG A 61 -0.31 4.90 1.02
CA ARG A 61 -0.20 6.36 0.97
C ARG A 61 -0.14 6.97 2.36
N GLU A 62 -1.02 6.55 3.26
CA GLU A 62 -1.04 7.04 4.66
C GLU A 62 0.29 6.75 5.36
N ARG A 63 0.80 5.52 5.24
CA ARG A 63 2.12 5.15 5.80
C ARG A 63 3.27 5.95 5.19
N ARG A 64 3.22 6.24 3.88
CA ARG A 64 4.22 7.08 3.22
C ARG A 64 4.18 8.52 3.74
N ILE A 65 2.99 9.08 4.00
CA ILE A 65 2.84 10.41 4.57
C ILE A 65 3.46 10.45 5.97
N ILE A 66 3.12 9.48 6.84
CA ILE A 66 3.66 9.39 8.21
C ILE A 66 5.19 9.33 8.19
N ARG A 67 5.80 8.44 7.40
CA ARG A 67 7.27 8.36 7.30
C ARG A 67 7.92 9.65 6.78
N ASN A 68 7.27 10.34 5.86
CA ASN A 68 7.79 11.62 5.36
C ASN A 68 7.72 12.70 6.45
N LEU A 69 6.66 12.70 7.25
CA LEU A 69 6.53 13.62 8.39
C LEU A 69 7.57 13.34 9.47
N GLU A 70 7.78 12.07 9.84
CA GLU A 70 8.82 11.63 10.78
C GLU A 70 10.21 12.06 10.30
N ARG A 71 10.50 11.90 9.01
CA ARG A 71 11.77 12.34 8.40
C ARG A 71 11.96 13.86 8.46
N LEU A 72 10.91 14.63 8.22
CA LEU A 72 10.96 16.09 8.30
C LEU A 72 11.20 16.55 9.73
N ASP A 73 10.59 15.87 10.71
CA ASP A 73 10.77 16.19 12.12
C ASP A 73 12.20 15.91 12.59
N GLY A 74 12.74 14.72 12.29
CA GLY A 74 14.13 14.40 12.61
C GLY A 74 15.15 15.28 11.88
N ALA A 75 14.87 15.71 10.65
CA ALA A 75 15.73 16.66 9.93
C ALA A 75 15.76 18.05 10.60
N ARG A 76 14.62 18.51 11.13
CA ARG A 76 14.56 19.76 11.88
C ARG A 76 15.34 19.67 13.20
N GLU A 77 15.24 18.54 13.90
CA GLU A 77 15.98 18.29 15.14
C GLU A 77 17.49 18.37 14.89
N LEU A 78 18.00 17.65 13.87
CA LEU A 78 19.41 17.71 13.46
C LEU A 78 19.87 19.12 13.07
N GLU A 79 19.04 19.89 12.37
CA GLU A 79 19.37 21.27 12.00
C GLU A 79 19.47 22.20 13.22
N MET A 80 18.57 22.02 14.20
CA MET A 80 18.60 22.80 15.45
C MET A 80 19.83 22.46 16.29
N ASP A 81 20.17 21.17 16.43
CA ASP A 81 21.36 20.72 17.16
C ASP A 81 22.64 21.31 16.54
N TYR A 82 22.76 21.28 15.22
CA TYR A 82 23.89 21.87 14.51
C TYR A 82 24.00 23.39 14.77
N LYS A 83 22.89 24.14 14.69
CA LYS A 83 22.87 25.57 15.00
C LYS A 83 23.28 25.87 16.43
N LEU A 84 22.89 25.02 17.39
CA LEU A 84 23.30 25.17 18.78
C LEU A 84 24.80 24.92 18.96
N MET A 85 25.37 23.89 18.33
CA MET A 85 26.81 23.60 18.38
C MET A 85 27.65 24.75 17.80
N THR A 86 27.24 25.35 16.67
CA THR A 86 27.96 26.47 16.04
C THR A 86 27.88 27.80 16.79
N ARG A 87 27.02 27.91 17.82
CA ARG A 87 26.91 29.11 18.68
C ARG A 87 27.80 29.06 19.91
N THR A 88 28.33 27.89 20.24
CA THR A 88 29.24 27.68 21.38
C THR A 88 30.72 27.72 20.99
N GLU A 89 31.03 27.85 19.68
CA GLU A 89 32.36 28.20 19.14
C GLU A 89 32.49 29.72 18.96
#